data_AF-A0A655AEC6-F1
#
_entry.id   AF-A0A655AEC6-F1
#
_cell.length_a   1.000
_cell.length_b   1.000
_cell.length_c   1.000
_cell.angle_alpha   90.00
_cell.angle_beta   90.00
_cell.angle_gamma   90.00
#
_symmetry.space_group_name_H-M   'P 1'
#
loop_
_entity.id
_entity.type
_entity.pdbx_description
1 polymer ?
#
loop_
_entity_poly.entity_id
_entity_poly.type
_entity_poly.pdbx_seq_one_letter_code
_entity_poly.pdbx_strand_id
1 'polypeptide(L)'
;MLLGRAIERVDMTVRLLLSRVGDSASSPAWVTLLRSAGAHDTYLRTYRGVLDAGRVVEFMMLDRLFPRSVFHSLKLAEHNLAELMHNPHSRIGATTEAQRLLGQARSELEFVQPGVLLETLESRLAGLQTTCRDVGDALALQYFHAAPWVAWSDAGQRGQLVGSQEES
;
A
#
# COMPACT_ATOMS: atom_id res chain seq x y z
N MET A 1 2.21 -2.00 12.24
CA MET A 1 2.37 -1.25 10.98
C MET A 1 2.46 -2.20 9.78
N LEU A 2 1.39 -2.95 9.46
CA LEU A 2 1.38 -3.92 8.35
C LEU A 2 0.74 -3.37 7.07
N LEU A 3 -0.29 -2.51 7.20
CA LEU A 3 -1.00 -1.88 6.08
C LEU A 3 -0.10 -0.97 5.24
N GLY A 4 0.53 0.04 5.84
CA GLY A 4 1.42 0.96 5.11
C GLY A 4 2.58 0.25 4.42
N ARG A 5 3.14 -0.80 5.03
CA ARG A 5 4.17 -1.64 4.40
C ARG A 5 3.65 -2.40 3.19
N ALA A 6 2.40 -2.88 3.23
CA ALA A 6 1.80 -3.58 2.09
C ALA A 6 1.58 -2.62 0.91
N ILE A 7 1.09 -1.40 1.17
CA ILE A 7 0.91 -0.36 0.15
C ILE A 7 2.26 0.07 -0.45
N GLU A 8 3.26 0.33 0.39
CA GLU A 8 4.61 0.69 -0.07
C GLU A 8 5.22 -0.40 -0.97
N ARG A 9 4.96 -1.67 -0.64
CA ARG A 9 5.43 -2.79 -1.48
C ARG A 9 4.77 -2.81 -2.85
N VAL A 10 3.48 -2.45 -2.94
CA VAL A 10 2.81 -2.27 -4.24
C VAL A 10 3.53 -1.18 -5.03
N ASP A 11 3.69 0.01 -4.45
CA ASP A 11 4.34 1.15 -5.14
C ASP A 11 5.76 0.80 -5.62
N MET A 12 6.58 0.17 -4.77
CA MET A 12 7.95 -0.24 -5.14
C MET A 12 7.97 -1.26 -6.28
N THR A 13 7.06 -2.24 -6.26
CA THR A 13 6.96 -3.24 -7.34
C THR A 13 6.51 -2.59 -8.64
N VAL A 14 5.56 -1.65 -8.55
CA VAL A 14 5.07 -0.89 -9.69
C VAL A 14 6.18 -0.04 -10.31
N ARG A 15 6.97 0.67 -9.50
CA ARG A 15 8.13 1.44 -9.98
C ARG A 15 9.20 0.56 -10.64
N LEU A 16 9.47 -0.62 -10.08
CA LEU A 16 10.38 -1.59 -10.70
C LEU A 16 9.90 -2.00 -12.08
N LEU A 17 8.60 -2.32 -12.24
CA LEU A 17 8.02 -2.68 -13.53
C LEU A 17 7.99 -1.51 -14.52
N LEU A 18 7.65 -0.30 -14.07
CA LEU A 18 7.66 0.90 -14.91
C LEU A 18 9.04 1.16 -15.51
N SER A 19 10.11 0.89 -14.75
CA SER A 19 11.48 1.07 -15.26
C SER A 19 11.85 0.12 -16.41
N ARG A 20 11.02 -0.91 -16.69
CA ARG A 20 11.18 -1.86 -17.81
C ARG A 20 10.16 -1.63 -18.94
N VAL A 21 9.22 -0.69 -18.78
CA VAL A 21 8.28 -0.36 -19.86
C VAL A 21 9.08 0.16 -21.05
N GLY A 22 8.80 -0.38 -22.24
CA GLY A 22 9.52 -0.07 -23.48
C GLY A 22 10.75 -0.95 -23.74
N ASP A 23 11.21 -1.76 -22.77
CA ASP A 23 12.25 -2.75 -23.03
C ASP A 23 11.74 -3.86 -23.97
N SER A 24 12.61 -4.38 -24.83
CA SER A 24 12.31 -5.57 -25.63
C SER A 24 11.92 -6.76 -24.74
N ALA A 25 11.00 -7.60 -25.23
CA ALA A 25 10.59 -8.82 -24.54
C ALA A 25 11.77 -9.79 -24.27
N SER A 26 12.81 -9.75 -25.11
CA SER A 26 14.03 -10.55 -24.94
C SER A 26 15.14 -9.86 -24.13
N SER A 27 14.85 -8.69 -23.53
CA SER A 27 15.85 -7.91 -22.81
C SER A 27 16.35 -8.65 -21.56
N PRO A 28 17.66 -8.65 -21.28
CA PRO A 28 18.18 -9.19 -20.02
C PRO A 28 17.73 -8.37 -18.81
N ALA A 29 17.18 -7.16 -19.01
CA ALA A 29 16.66 -6.31 -17.94
C ALA A 29 15.54 -6.97 -17.12
N TRP A 30 14.79 -7.91 -17.71
CA TRP A 30 13.78 -8.71 -16.99
C TRP A 30 14.41 -9.59 -15.90
N VAL A 31 15.60 -10.14 -16.14
CA VAL A 31 16.36 -10.88 -15.11
C VAL A 31 16.79 -9.94 -13.98
N THR A 32 17.27 -8.75 -14.33
CA THR A 32 17.66 -7.75 -13.34
C THR A 32 16.47 -7.32 -12.49
N LEU A 33 15.29 -7.10 -13.09
CA LEU A 33 14.06 -6.82 -12.35
C LEU A 33 13.74 -7.94 -11.36
N LEU A 34 13.77 -9.20 -11.81
CA LEU A 34 13.52 -10.34 -10.95
C LEU A 34 14.52 -10.41 -9.79
N ARG A 35 15.81 -10.11 -10.02
CA ARG A 35 16.82 -10.09 -8.95
C ARG A 35 16.57 -8.95 -7.95
N SER A 36 16.28 -7.75 -8.43
CA SER A 36 15.94 -6.59 -7.59
C SER A 36 14.70 -6.84 -6.74
N ALA A 37 13.71 -7.52 -7.30
CA ALA A 37 12.52 -7.95 -6.60
C ALA A 37 12.72 -9.27 -5.83
N GLY A 38 13.94 -9.80 -5.71
CA GLY A 38 14.26 -11.12 -5.14
C GLY A 38 13.28 -12.24 -5.54
N ALA A 39 12.81 -12.17 -6.78
CA ALA A 39 11.84 -13.02 -7.43
C ALA A 39 12.51 -14.10 -8.28
N HIS A 40 13.80 -13.95 -8.59
CA HIS A 40 14.50 -14.74 -9.59
C HIS A 40 14.39 -16.26 -9.39
N ASP A 41 14.75 -16.77 -8.20
CA ASP A 41 14.70 -18.21 -7.95
C ASP A 41 13.27 -18.75 -7.92
N THR A 42 12.34 -18.01 -7.32
CA THR A 42 10.93 -18.38 -7.28
C THR A 42 10.35 -18.44 -8.69
N TYR A 43 10.63 -17.44 -9.52
CA TYR A 43 10.22 -17.39 -10.91
C TYR A 43 10.77 -18.59 -11.70
N LEU A 44 12.06 -18.88 -11.60
CA LEU A 44 12.65 -20.01 -12.32
C LEU A 44 12.05 -21.36 -11.88
N ARG A 45 11.71 -21.52 -10.60
CA ARG A 45 11.00 -22.71 -10.09
C ARG A 45 9.59 -22.82 -10.66
N THR A 46 8.83 -21.73 -10.69
CA THR A 46 7.46 -21.70 -11.20
C THR A 46 7.40 -21.94 -12.71
N TYR A 47 8.29 -21.31 -13.48
CA TYR A 47 8.27 -21.33 -14.96
C TYR A 47 9.33 -22.25 -15.58
N ARG A 48 9.94 -23.14 -14.79
CA ARG A 48 10.91 -24.16 -15.22
C ARG A 48 12.08 -23.59 -16.04
N GLY A 49 12.59 -22.43 -15.61
CA GLY A 49 13.75 -21.78 -16.23
C GLY A 49 13.46 -21.00 -17.52
N VAL A 50 12.23 -20.98 -18.03
CA VAL A 50 11.89 -20.21 -19.24
C VAL A 50 11.75 -18.72 -18.89
N LEU A 51 12.60 -17.90 -19.50
CA LEU A 51 12.52 -16.44 -19.38
C LEU A 51 11.67 -15.87 -20.53
N ASP A 52 10.59 -15.20 -20.15
CA ASP A 52 9.68 -14.53 -21.08
C ASP A 52 9.11 -13.28 -20.38
N ALA A 53 9.11 -12.13 -21.06
CA ALA A 53 8.67 -10.86 -20.46
C ALA A 53 7.21 -10.91 -20.01
N GLY A 54 6.33 -11.52 -20.81
CA GLY A 54 4.91 -11.68 -20.47
C GLY A 54 4.75 -12.46 -19.17
N ARG A 55 5.44 -13.60 -19.05
CA ARG A 55 5.44 -14.41 -17.82
C ARG A 55 6.03 -13.69 -16.62
N VAL A 56 7.10 -12.91 -16.80
CA VAL A 56 7.68 -12.10 -15.71
C VAL A 56 6.67 -11.07 -15.23
N VAL A 57 5.99 -10.39 -16.14
CA VAL A 57 4.96 -9.39 -15.82
C VAL A 57 3.76 -10.05 -15.14
N GLU A 58 3.26 -11.17 -15.65
CA GLU A 58 2.19 -11.96 -15.02
C GLU A 58 2.59 -12.41 -13.61
N PHE A 59 3.80 -12.90 -13.43
CA PHE A 59 4.31 -13.30 -12.12
C PHE A 59 4.36 -12.14 -11.13
N MET A 60 4.94 -11.01 -11.54
CA MET A 60 5.10 -9.85 -10.67
C MET A 60 3.77 -9.13 -10.38
N MET A 61 2.81 -9.18 -11.29
CA MET A 61 1.52 -8.53 -11.12
C MET A 61 0.48 -9.41 -10.42
N LEU A 62 0.41 -10.70 -10.78
CA LEU A 62 -0.75 -11.56 -10.50
C LEU A 62 -0.48 -12.76 -9.59
N ASP A 63 0.78 -13.15 -9.37
CA ASP A 63 1.09 -14.34 -8.56
C ASP A 63 0.53 -14.20 -7.15
N ARG A 64 -0.28 -15.16 -6.70
CA ARG A 64 -1.01 -15.07 -5.42
C ARG A 64 -0.15 -15.47 -4.22
N LEU A 65 0.95 -16.19 -4.47
CA LEU A 65 1.80 -16.81 -3.46
C LEU A 65 3.09 -16.03 -3.24
N PHE A 66 3.55 -15.28 -4.24
CA PHE A 66 4.76 -14.49 -4.16
C PHE A 66 4.53 -13.21 -3.34
N PRO A 67 5.17 -13.03 -2.16
CA PRO A 67 4.82 -11.95 -1.24
C PRO A 67 5.06 -10.52 -1.76
N ARG A 68 5.85 -10.39 -2.83
CA ARG A 68 6.15 -9.11 -3.51
C ARG A 68 5.43 -8.95 -4.84
N SER A 69 4.52 -9.85 -5.21
CA SER A 69 3.63 -9.54 -6.31
C SER A 69 2.68 -8.41 -5.92
N VAL A 70 2.18 -7.67 -6.90
CA VAL A 70 1.19 -6.63 -6.68
C VAL A 70 -0.09 -7.22 -6.10
N PHE A 71 -0.63 -8.28 -6.70
CA PHE A 71 -1.86 -8.92 -6.25
C PHE A 71 -1.80 -9.40 -4.79
N HIS A 72 -0.71 -10.06 -4.41
CA HIS A 72 -0.54 -10.52 -3.03
C HIS A 72 -0.48 -9.34 -2.05
N SER A 73 0.25 -8.29 -2.42
CA SER A 73 0.42 -7.09 -1.58
C SER A 73 -0.89 -6.32 -1.41
N LEU A 74 -1.71 -6.22 -2.46
CA LEU A 74 -3.06 -5.65 -2.39
C LEU A 74 -3.97 -6.47 -1.48
N LYS A 75 -3.98 -7.81 -1.61
CA LYS A 75 -4.74 -8.68 -0.71
C LYS A 75 -4.32 -8.52 0.75
N LEU A 76 -3.03 -8.40 1.01
CA LEU A 76 -2.51 -8.16 2.34
C LEU A 76 -2.93 -6.78 2.87
N ALA A 77 -2.94 -5.75 2.02
CA ALA A 77 -3.42 -4.43 2.39
C ALA A 77 -4.92 -4.45 2.74
N GLU A 78 -5.77 -5.08 1.92
CA GLU A 78 -7.20 -5.23 2.21
C GLU A 78 -7.44 -5.97 3.54
N HIS A 79 -6.72 -7.07 3.76
CA HIS A 79 -6.84 -7.83 5.01
C HIS A 79 -6.47 -6.98 6.23
N ASN A 80 -5.31 -6.32 6.20
CA ASN A 80 -4.86 -5.47 7.30
C ASN A 80 -5.80 -4.27 7.55
N LEU A 81 -6.38 -3.71 6.49
CA LEU A 81 -7.36 -2.62 6.61
C LEU A 81 -8.66 -3.14 7.24
N ALA A 82 -9.14 -4.31 6.83
CA ALA A 82 -10.32 -4.92 7.43
C ALA A 82 -10.11 -5.23 8.92
N GLU A 83 -8.92 -5.70 9.32
CA GLU A 83 -8.57 -5.88 10.73
C GLU A 83 -8.55 -4.55 11.49
N LEU A 84 -7.99 -3.49 10.90
CA LEU A 84 -7.96 -2.15 11.51
C LEU A 84 -9.37 -1.57 11.70
N MET A 85 -10.26 -1.81 10.73
CA MET A 85 -11.64 -1.34 10.75
C MET A 85 -12.56 -2.16 11.65
N HIS A 86 -12.09 -3.27 12.23
CA HIS A 86 -12.91 -4.16 13.01
C HIS A 86 -13.43 -3.46 14.28
N ASN A 87 -14.65 -2.94 14.20
CA ASN A 87 -15.39 -2.39 15.34
C ASN A 87 -16.65 -3.25 15.59
N PRO A 88 -16.66 -4.09 16.64
CA PRO A 88 -17.75 -5.03 16.91
C PRO A 88 -19.11 -4.37 17.21
N HIS A 89 -19.15 -3.04 17.42
CA HIS A 89 -20.38 -2.30 17.70
C HIS A 89 -21.00 -1.59 16.47
N SER A 90 -20.31 -1.57 15.33
CA SER A 90 -20.84 -0.93 14.12
C SER A 90 -21.66 -1.92 13.28
N ARG A 91 -22.99 -1.75 13.28
CA ARG A 91 -23.94 -2.60 12.52
C ARG A 91 -24.14 -2.14 11.08
N ILE A 92 -23.63 -0.94 10.74
CA ILE A 92 -23.67 -0.33 9.40
C ILE A 92 -22.27 0.23 9.17
N GLY A 93 -21.36 -0.58 8.63
CA GLY A 93 -20.04 -0.10 8.23
C GLY A 93 -20.14 0.63 6.91
N ALA A 94 -19.99 1.95 6.90
CA ALA A 94 -19.70 2.65 5.65
C ALA A 94 -18.37 2.12 5.12
N THR A 95 -18.36 1.59 3.89
CA THR A 95 -17.11 1.24 3.20
C THR A 95 -16.24 2.47 3.18
N THR A 96 -15.06 2.40 3.78
CA THR A 96 -14.11 3.51 3.74
C THR A 96 -13.59 3.68 2.32
N GLU A 97 -13.23 4.90 1.94
CA GLU A 97 -12.70 5.15 0.60
C GLU A 97 -11.45 4.30 0.33
N ALA A 98 -10.58 4.12 1.33
CA ALA A 98 -9.42 3.23 1.25
C ALA A 98 -9.81 1.77 0.95
N GLN A 99 -10.87 1.25 1.58
CA GLN A 99 -11.36 -0.11 1.31
C GLN A 99 -11.92 -0.24 -0.10
N ARG A 100 -12.68 0.76 -0.56
CA ARG A 100 -13.23 0.80 -1.92
C ARG A 100 -12.13 0.79 -2.98
N LEU A 101 -11.11 1.64 -2.81
CA LEU A 101 -9.98 1.77 -3.73
C LEU A 101 -9.12 0.49 -3.80
N LEU A 102 -8.79 -0.10 -2.65
CA LEU A 102 -8.03 -1.35 -2.61
C LEU A 102 -8.81 -2.51 -3.26
N GLY A 103 -10.10 -2.63 -2.95
CA GLY A 103 -10.96 -3.66 -3.52
C GLY A 103 -11.14 -3.50 -5.02
N GLN A 104 -11.23 -2.27 -5.52
CA GLN A 104 -11.26 -1.96 -6.94
C GLN A 104 -9.96 -2.42 -7.62
N ALA A 105 -8.79 -1.94 -7.16
CA ALA A 105 -7.51 -2.29 -7.77
C ALA A 105 -7.23 -3.80 -7.76
N ARG A 106 -7.54 -4.50 -6.65
CA ARG A 106 -7.38 -5.96 -6.60
C ARG A 106 -8.34 -6.66 -7.58
N SER A 107 -9.59 -6.23 -7.66
CA SER A 107 -10.57 -6.84 -8.58
C SER A 107 -10.17 -6.61 -10.04
N GLU A 108 -9.70 -5.42 -10.39
CA GLU A 108 -9.18 -5.12 -11.72
C GLU A 108 -8.05 -6.05 -12.13
N LEU A 109 -7.18 -6.43 -11.19
CA LEU A 109 -6.13 -7.43 -11.42
C LEU A 109 -6.65 -8.88 -11.43
N GLU A 110 -7.65 -9.21 -10.61
CA GLU A 110 -8.23 -10.56 -10.57
C GLU A 110 -8.90 -10.95 -11.89
N PHE A 111 -9.53 -9.98 -12.56
CA PHE A 111 -10.31 -10.21 -13.78
C PHE A 111 -9.58 -9.74 -15.06
N VAL A 112 -8.25 -9.65 -15.03
CA VAL A 112 -7.46 -9.40 -16.24
C VAL A 112 -7.59 -10.55 -17.22
N GLN A 113 -7.82 -10.24 -18.49
CA GLN A 113 -7.82 -11.24 -19.55
C GLN A 113 -6.40 -11.82 -19.72
N PRO A 114 -6.25 -13.15 -19.89
CA PRO A 114 -4.94 -13.74 -20.17
C PRO A 114 -4.29 -13.13 -21.41
N GLY A 115 -2.97 -12.93 -21.40
CA GLY A 115 -2.21 -12.50 -22.57
C GLY A 115 -2.22 -10.99 -22.89
N VAL A 116 -3.13 -10.17 -22.33
CA VAL A 116 -3.17 -8.71 -22.63
C VAL A 116 -2.40 -7.85 -21.61
N LEU A 117 -1.83 -8.48 -20.58
CA LEU A 117 -1.25 -7.76 -19.45
C LEU A 117 0.00 -6.97 -19.86
N LEU A 118 0.86 -7.54 -20.72
CA LEU A 118 2.08 -6.87 -21.18
C LEU A 118 1.76 -5.64 -22.04
N GLU A 119 0.77 -5.74 -22.94
CA GLU A 119 0.35 -4.65 -23.83
C GLU A 119 -0.28 -3.48 -23.07
N THR A 120 -0.99 -3.77 -21.98
CA THR A 120 -1.66 -2.79 -21.13
C THR A 120 -0.86 -2.44 -19.87
N LEU A 121 0.42 -2.83 -19.81
CA LEU A 121 1.21 -2.76 -18.58
C LEU A 121 1.38 -1.33 -18.09
N GLU A 122 1.80 -0.40 -18.95
CA GLU A 122 2.09 0.98 -18.57
C GLU A 122 0.88 1.67 -17.94
N SER A 123 -0.28 1.59 -18.60
CA SER A 123 -1.51 2.22 -18.10
C SER A 123 -2.00 1.60 -16.79
N ARG A 124 -1.85 0.27 -16.62
CA ARG A 124 -2.18 -0.41 -15.37
C ARG A 124 -1.25 -0.01 -14.23
N LEU A 125 0.04 0.09 -14.50
CA LEU A 125 1.02 0.52 -13.51
C LEU A 125 0.76 1.96 -13.08
N ALA A 126 0.48 2.86 -14.02
CA ALA A 126 0.09 4.23 -13.71
C ALA A 126 -1.18 4.29 -12.85
N GLY A 127 -2.21 3.50 -13.18
CA GLY A 127 -3.42 3.37 -12.37
C GLY A 127 -3.14 2.91 -10.94
N LEU A 128 -2.28 1.90 -10.78
CA LEU A 128 -1.87 1.40 -9.45
C LEU A 128 -1.10 2.44 -8.63
N GLN A 129 -0.23 3.25 -9.25
CA GLN A 129 0.46 4.34 -8.53
C GLN A 129 -0.53 5.37 -8.00
N THR A 130 -1.51 5.76 -8.83
CA THR A 130 -2.59 6.65 -8.41
C THR A 130 -3.38 6.03 -7.26
N THR A 131 -3.78 4.77 -7.37
CA THR A 131 -4.48 4.08 -6.27
C THR A 131 -3.66 4.04 -4.97
N CYS A 132 -2.35 3.79 -5.04
CA CYS A 132 -1.51 3.78 -3.83
C CYS A 132 -1.50 5.16 -3.14
N ARG A 133 -1.44 6.24 -3.92
CA ARG A 133 -1.51 7.62 -3.42
C ARG A 133 -2.86 7.90 -2.77
N ASP A 134 -3.94 7.63 -3.50
CA ASP A 134 -5.30 7.91 -3.04
C ASP A 134 -5.66 7.11 -1.77
N VAL A 135 -5.21 5.85 -1.68
CA VAL A 135 -5.37 5.04 -0.46
C VAL A 135 -4.56 5.66 0.69
N GLY A 136 -3.34 6.11 0.45
CA GLY A 136 -2.52 6.80 1.45
C GLY A 136 -3.19 8.05 2.00
N ASP A 137 -3.74 8.88 1.12
CA ASP A 137 -4.45 10.11 1.47
C ASP A 137 -5.75 9.81 2.26
N ALA A 138 -6.53 8.82 1.80
CA ALA A 138 -7.74 8.39 2.50
C ALA A 138 -7.45 7.86 3.91
N LEU A 139 -6.38 7.07 4.07
CA LEU A 139 -5.95 6.59 5.38
C LEU A 139 -5.47 7.72 6.28
N ALA A 140 -4.76 8.71 5.72
CA ALA A 140 -4.27 9.84 6.50
C ALA A 140 -5.41 10.70 7.03
N LEU A 141 -6.39 11.00 6.20
CA LEU A 141 -7.59 11.73 6.62
C LEU A 141 -8.38 11.00 7.71
N GLN A 142 -8.43 9.67 7.65
CA GLN A 142 -9.23 8.86 8.57
C GLN A 142 -8.54 8.59 9.92
N TYR A 143 -7.22 8.35 9.93
CA TYR A 143 -6.52 7.84 11.11
C TYR A 143 -5.44 8.79 11.66
N PHE A 144 -4.99 9.79 10.89
CA PHE A 144 -3.99 10.75 11.33
C PHE A 144 -4.63 12.13 11.52
N HIS A 145 -5.12 12.39 12.72
CA HIS A 145 -5.49 13.75 13.12
C HIS A 145 -4.25 14.48 13.66
N ALA A 146 -3.99 15.69 13.15
CA ALA A 146 -3.02 16.59 13.78
C ALA A 146 -3.54 16.92 15.18
N ALA A 147 -2.91 16.38 16.22
CA ALA A 147 -3.24 16.77 17.58
C ALA A 147 -2.95 18.28 17.73
N PRO A 148 -3.93 19.11 18.13
CA PRO A 148 -3.66 20.50 18.41
C PRO A 148 -2.62 20.59 19.53
N TRP A 149 -1.66 21.48 19.37
CA TRP A 149 -0.62 21.73 20.36
C TRP A 149 -1.28 22.07 21.70
N VAL A 150 -1.10 21.21 22.70
CA VAL A 150 -1.59 21.48 24.06
C VAL A 150 -0.63 22.47 24.70
N ALA A 151 -0.98 23.74 24.63
CA ALA A 151 -0.38 24.76 25.47
C ALA A 151 -0.77 24.46 26.92
N TRP A 152 0.16 23.96 27.74
CA TRP A 152 -0.05 23.90 29.19
C TRP A 152 -0.01 25.33 29.74
N SER A 153 -1.13 26.03 29.69
CA SER A 153 -1.29 27.34 30.31
C SER A 153 -1.98 27.21 31.67
N ASP A 154 -1.42 26.43 32.59
CA ASP A 154 -1.59 26.67 34.02
C ASP A 154 -0.50 25.97 34.85
N ALA A 155 0.66 26.62 34.95
CA ALA A 155 1.71 26.25 35.91
C ALA A 155 2.09 27.48 36.76
N GLY A 156 1.14 28.39 37.00
CA GLY A 156 1.44 29.72 37.55
C GLY A 156 0.51 30.24 38.66
N GLN A 157 -0.49 29.48 39.13
CA GLN A 157 -1.39 29.93 40.19
C GLN A 157 -1.31 29.11 41.48
N ARG A 158 -0.13 29.02 42.10
CA ARG A 158 0.01 28.70 43.53
C ARG A 158 1.18 29.44 44.15
N GLY A 159 0.92 30.60 44.73
CA GLY A 159 1.94 31.31 45.50
C GLY A 159 1.58 32.70 45.99
N GLN A 160 0.51 32.87 46.75
CA GLN A 160 0.56 33.85 47.85
C GLN A 160 -0.41 33.47 48.98
N LEU A 161 0.19 32.92 50.04
CA LEU A 161 -0.42 32.68 51.34
C LEU A 161 -0.02 33.83 52.29
N VAL A 162 -1.01 34.37 52.99
CA VAL A 162 -0.99 34.76 54.42
C VAL A 162 -0.33 36.09 54.85
N GLY A 163 -1.07 36.83 55.69
CA GLY A 163 -0.63 37.88 56.62
C GLY A 163 -1.13 39.27 56.20
N SER A 164 -1.89 40.05 56.96
CA SER A 164 -1.94 40.22 58.42
C SER A 164 -3.26 40.92 58.85
N GLN A 165 -3.62 40.70 60.11
CA GLN A 165 -4.66 41.39 60.88
C GLN A 165 -4.38 42.89 61.10
N GLU A 166 -5.33 43.55 61.80
CA GLU A 166 -5.31 44.88 62.47
C GLU A 166 -5.94 46.03 61.66
N GLU A 167 -6.77 46.92 62.20
CA GLU A 167 -7.55 47.07 63.45
C GLU A 167 -8.45 48.30 63.22
N SER A 168 -9.62 48.32 63.89
CA SER A 168 -10.51 49.47 64.19
C SER A 168 -11.25 50.20 63.06
#